data_AF-A0A960T146-F1
#
_entry.id   AF-A0A960T146-F1
#
_cell.length_a   1.000
_cell.length_b   1.000
_cell.length_c   1.000
_cell.angle_alpha   90.00
_cell.angle_beta   90.00
_cell.angle_gamma   90.00
#
_symmetry.space_group_name_H-M   'P 1'
#
loop_
_entity.id
_entity.type
_entity.pdbx_description
1 polymer ?
#
loop_
_entity_poly.entity_id
_entity_poly.type
_entity_poly.pdbx_seq_one_letter_code
_entity_poly.pdbx_strand_id
1 'polypeptide(L)'
;PQEVPPPLPPVEGGANARGPFLGRIQAFRQWMHTNFGASGIFILDREGSVIFDESSHGRLHFLARSLAIASRRPGSSAGNVHVKIGAGATLEVIPVDTPYGCLVLGAVVPEALDAGAVATVMDALTRATSPSRAS
;
A
#
# COMPACT_ATOMS: atom_id res chain seq x y z
N PRO A 1 56.54 6.81 7.51
CA PRO A 1 55.77 5.90 8.39
C PRO A 1 54.30 6.29 8.44
N GLN A 2 53.42 5.41 7.94
CA GLN A 2 51.98 5.48 8.19
C GLN A 2 51.66 4.68 9.46
N GLU A 3 50.72 5.12 10.30
CA GLU A 3 49.73 4.24 10.93
C GLU A 3 48.50 5.04 11.41
N VAL A 4 47.37 4.36 11.40
CA VAL A 4 45.99 4.80 11.16
C VAL A 4 45.26 5.07 12.49
N PRO A 5 44.32 6.03 12.61
CA PRO A 5 43.39 6.02 13.73
C PRO A 5 42.38 4.85 13.59
N PRO A 6 41.86 4.32 14.70
CA PRO A 6 41.22 3.00 14.79
C PRO A 6 39.89 2.90 14.01
N PRO A 7 39.44 1.69 13.68
CA PRO A 7 38.18 1.48 12.98
C PRO A 7 37.02 1.96 13.85
N LEU A 8 36.12 2.74 13.24
CA LEU A 8 34.83 3.03 13.85
C LEU A 8 34.06 1.71 14.02
N PRO A 9 33.36 1.50 15.16
CA PRO A 9 32.56 0.31 15.37
C PRO A 9 31.49 0.18 14.27
N PRO A 10 31.04 -1.05 13.95
CA PRO A 10 30.03 -1.27 12.93
C PRO A 10 28.79 -0.45 13.26
N VAL A 11 28.26 0.29 12.28
CA VAL A 11 26.94 0.89 12.38
C VAL A 11 25.91 -0.23 12.20
N GLU A 12 25.86 -1.16 13.15
CA GLU A 12 24.81 -2.16 13.26
C GLU A 12 23.78 -1.66 14.27
N GLY A 13 22.64 -1.19 13.77
CA GLY A 13 21.52 -0.85 14.64
C GLY A 13 20.63 0.28 14.16
N GLY A 14 20.23 0.29 12.88
CA GLY A 14 19.26 1.28 12.40
C GLY A 14 18.50 0.92 11.12
N ALA A 15 18.81 -0.21 10.47
CA ALA A 15 18.27 -0.54 9.15
C ALA A 15 17.20 -1.66 9.15
N ASN A 16 16.96 -2.35 10.26
CA ASN A 16 16.26 -3.64 10.24
C ASN A 16 14.74 -3.59 10.48
N ALA A 17 14.14 -2.42 10.69
CA ALA A 17 12.67 -2.29 10.79
C ALA A 17 12.01 -2.03 9.42
N ARG A 18 12.71 -1.33 8.52
CA ARG A 18 12.22 -1.03 7.16
C ARG A 18 12.26 -2.27 6.25
N GLY A 19 13.25 -3.15 6.42
CA GLY A 19 13.37 -4.40 5.65
C GLY A 19 12.14 -5.31 5.80
N PRO A 20 11.74 -5.69 7.02
CA PRO A 20 10.56 -6.54 7.25
C PRO A 20 9.25 -5.92 6.77
N PHE A 21 9.06 -4.61 6.93
CA PHE A 21 7.88 -3.92 6.41
C PHE A 21 7.84 -3.94 4.88
N LEU A 22 8.94 -3.53 4.24
CA LEU A 22 9.02 -3.52 2.77
C LEU A 22 8.85 -4.91 2.19
N GLY A 23 9.43 -5.95 2.81
CA GLY A 23 9.24 -7.34 2.41
C GLY A 23 7.77 -7.79 2.47
N ARG A 24 7.02 -7.39 3.51
CA ARG A 24 5.57 -7.68 3.61
C ARG A 24 4.78 -6.94 2.54
N ILE A 25 5.09 -5.68 2.26
CA ILE A 25 4.44 -4.91 1.19
C ILE A 25 4.75 -5.52 -0.19
N GLN A 26 5.99 -5.98 -0.42
CA GLN A 26 6.35 -6.69 -1.65
C GLN A 26 5.62 -8.04 -1.81
N ALA A 27 5.44 -8.79 -0.72
CA ALA A 27 4.65 -10.02 -0.74
C ALA A 27 3.17 -9.73 -1.03
N PHE A 28 2.59 -8.69 -0.40
CA PHE A 28 1.24 -8.22 -0.68
C PHE A 28 1.08 -7.80 -2.15
N ARG A 29 2.06 -7.05 -2.68
CA ARG A 29 2.13 -6.70 -4.10
C ARG A 29 2.05 -7.95 -4.95
N GLN A 30 2.97 -8.89 -4.76
CA GLN A 30 3.02 -10.10 -5.58
C GLN A 30 1.69 -10.88 -5.52
N TRP A 31 1.07 -10.94 -4.35
CA TRP A 31 -0.24 -11.54 -4.17
C TRP A 31 -1.33 -10.82 -4.97
N MET A 32 -1.35 -9.48 -4.98
CA MET A 32 -2.30 -8.70 -5.81
C MET A 32 -2.14 -8.97 -7.30
N HIS A 33 -0.89 -9.05 -7.78
CA HIS A 33 -0.58 -9.40 -9.17
C HIS A 33 -1.10 -10.80 -9.53
N THR A 34 -0.81 -11.79 -8.69
CA THR A 34 -1.18 -13.19 -8.95
C THR A 34 -2.69 -13.43 -8.85
N ASN A 35 -3.36 -12.86 -7.84
CA ASN A 35 -4.74 -13.22 -7.51
C ASN A 35 -5.78 -12.36 -8.22
N PHE A 36 -5.43 -11.12 -8.58
CA PHE A 36 -6.38 -10.17 -9.18
C PHE A 36 -5.89 -9.59 -10.51
N GLY A 37 -4.73 -10.04 -11.02
CA GLY A 37 -4.16 -9.51 -12.26
C GLY A 37 -3.81 -8.02 -12.16
N ALA A 38 -3.53 -7.52 -10.96
CA ALA A 38 -3.19 -6.12 -10.78
C ALA A 38 -1.93 -5.80 -11.58
N SER A 39 -1.94 -4.76 -12.43
CA SER A 39 -0.79 -4.36 -13.23
C SER A 39 0.07 -3.28 -12.57
N GLY A 40 -0.46 -2.67 -11.50
CA GLY A 40 0.28 -1.74 -10.66
C GLY A 40 -0.49 -1.39 -9.40
N ILE A 41 0.23 -1.18 -8.30
CA ILE A 41 -0.35 -0.77 -7.02
C ILE A 41 0.40 0.42 -6.41
N PHE A 42 -0.31 1.19 -5.60
CA PHE A 42 0.27 2.20 -4.73
C PHE A 42 -0.50 2.30 -3.42
N ILE A 43 0.19 2.71 -2.36
CA ILE A 43 -0.35 2.88 -1.02
C ILE A 43 -0.02 4.30 -0.57
N LEU A 44 -1.06 5.03 -0.19
CA LEU A 44 -0.96 6.38 0.35
C LEU A 44 -1.35 6.36 1.83
N ASP A 45 -0.76 7.28 2.60
CA ASP A 45 -1.30 7.65 3.91
C ASP A 45 -2.56 8.53 3.77
N ARG A 46 -3.13 8.95 4.91
CA ARG A 46 -4.31 9.83 4.92
C ARG A 46 -4.04 11.21 4.31
N GLU A 47 -2.80 11.70 4.40
CA GLU A 47 -2.41 13.03 3.91
C GLU A 47 -2.20 13.00 2.39
N GLY A 48 -2.02 11.82 1.81
CA GLY A 48 -1.73 11.60 0.40
C GLY A 48 -0.27 11.31 0.13
N SER A 49 0.57 11.17 1.16
CA SER A 49 1.97 10.84 1.01
C SER A 49 2.12 9.39 0.57
N VAL A 50 3.05 9.16 -0.35
CA VAL A 50 3.32 7.82 -0.88
C VAL A 50 4.08 7.00 0.16
N ILE A 51 3.48 5.90 0.60
CA ILE A 51 4.14 4.87 1.41
C ILE A 51 4.80 3.83 0.48
N PHE A 52 4.12 3.49 -0.60
CA PHE A 52 4.58 2.56 -1.62
C PHE A 52 3.98 2.93 -2.98
N ASP A 53 4.74 2.85 -4.07
CA ASP A 53 4.23 3.03 -5.42
C ASP A 53 5.07 2.20 -6.38
N GLU A 54 4.41 1.28 -7.08
CA GLU A 54 4.99 0.49 -8.17
C GLU A 54 4.84 1.20 -9.52
N SER A 55 3.84 2.05 -9.64
CA SER A 55 3.25 2.48 -10.89
C SER A 55 3.81 3.83 -11.38
N SER A 56 4.49 4.59 -10.53
CA SER A 56 5.04 5.93 -10.84
C SER A 56 4.00 6.91 -11.42
N HIS A 57 2.71 6.65 -11.22
CA HIS A 57 1.63 7.45 -11.78
C HIS A 57 1.19 8.52 -10.77
N GLY A 58 2.01 9.57 -10.61
CA GLY A 58 1.72 10.66 -9.66
C GLY A 58 0.33 11.29 -9.80
N ARG A 59 -0.28 11.28 -11.00
CA ARG A 59 -1.66 11.75 -11.23
C ARG A 59 -2.73 10.86 -10.60
N LEU A 60 -2.52 9.54 -10.58
CA LEU A 60 -3.48 8.59 -9.98
C LEU A 60 -3.52 8.70 -8.46
N HIS A 61 -2.43 9.13 -7.82
CA HIS A 61 -2.38 9.32 -6.37
C HIS A 61 -3.39 10.38 -5.92
N PHE A 62 -3.39 11.54 -6.58
CA PHE A 62 -4.31 12.63 -6.24
C PHE A 62 -5.77 12.22 -6.44
N LEU A 63 -6.06 11.52 -7.54
CA LEU A 63 -7.39 11.00 -7.84
C LEU A 63 -7.85 10.01 -6.75
N ALA A 64 -7.04 8.98 -6.48
CA ALA A 64 -7.37 7.94 -5.50
C ALA A 64 -7.58 8.51 -4.11
N ARG A 65 -6.72 9.43 -3.66
CA ARG A 65 -6.91 10.12 -2.38
C ARG A 65 -8.24 10.87 -2.33
N SER A 66 -8.55 11.64 -3.37
CA SER A 66 -9.77 12.45 -3.43
C SER A 66 -11.03 11.57 -3.38
N LEU A 67 -11.00 10.45 -4.11
CA LEU A 67 -12.08 9.46 -4.12
C LEU A 67 -12.24 8.75 -2.78
N ALA A 68 -11.13 8.36 -2.14
CA ALA A 68 -11.15 7.74 -0.82
C ALA A 68 -11.73 8.67 0.26
N ILE A 69 -11.45 9.97 0.18
CA ILE A 69 -12.06 10.96 1.08
C ILE A 69 -13.55 11.09 0.82
N ALA A 70 -13.96 11.19 -0.45
CA ALA A 70 -15.35 11.33 -0.83
C ALA A 70 -16.20 10.08 -0.54
N SER A 71 -15.60 8.88 -0.58
CA SER A 71 -16.31 7.62 -0.33
C SER A 71 -16.59 7.36 1.15
N ARG A 72 -15.85 8.01 2.06
CA ARG A 72 -16.09 7.95 3.50
C ARG A 72 -17.31 8.80 3.88
N ARG A 73 -18.51 8.20 3.80
CA ARG A 73 -19.71 8.80 4.41
C ARG A 73 -19.71 8.55 5.93
N PRO A 74 -20.02 9.56 6.76
CA PRO A 74 -20.24 9.35 8.19
C PRO A 74 -21.32 8.30 8.43
N GLY A 75 -20.99 7.23 9.17
CA GLY A 75 -21.92 6.13 9.48
C GLY A 75 -22.06 5.05 8.40
N SER A 76 -21.25 5.07 7.34
CA SER A 76 -21.22 4.02 6.32
C SER A 76 -19.92 3.23 6.42
N SER A 77 -20.01 1.90 6.39
CA SER A 77 -18.85 1.03 6.23
C SER A 77 -18.18 1.38 4.89
N ALA A 78 -16.91 1.77 4.93
CA ALA A 78 -16.18 2.35 3.80
C ALA A 78 -16.41 1.56 2.50
N GLY A 79 -17.06 2.20 1.52
CA GLY A 79 -17.18 1.66 0.17
C GLY A 79 -15.88 1.89 -0.58
N ASN A 80 -15.33 0.84 -1.19
CA ASN A 80 -14.32 1.02 -2.23
C ASN A 80 -14.93 1.78 -3.42
N VAL A 81 -14.07 2.47 -4.15
CA VAL A 81 -14.45 3.17 -5.38
C VAL A 81 -13.70 2.53 -6.53
N HIS A 82 -14.40 2.19 -7.61
CA HIS A 82 -13.76 1.78 -8.84
C HIS A 82 -13.94 2.85 -9.92
N VAL A 83 -12.90 3.05 -10.74
CA VAL A 83 -12.91 3.99 -11.85
C VAL A 83 -12.36 3.31 -13.08
N LYS A 84 -13.13 3.29 -14.18
CA LYS A 84 -12.61 2.84 -15.47
C LYS A 84 -11.61 3.87 -15.99
N ILE A 85 -10.36 3.46 -16.20
CA ILE A 85 -9.26 4.35 -16.66
C ILE A 85 -8.77 4.03 -18.07
N GLY A 86 -9.29 2.96 -18.69
CA GLY A 86 -8.99 2.59 -20.07
C GLY A 86 -9.73 1.33 -20.50
N ALA A 87 -9.52 0.91 -21.75
CA ALA A 87 -10.02 -0.37 -22.23
C ALA A 87 -9.33 -1.50 -21.48
N GLY A 88 -10.09 -2.24 -20.65
CA GLY A 88 -9.56 -3.34 -19.84
C GLY A 88 -8.75 -2.91 -18.62
N ALA A 89 -8.93 -1.68 -18.12
CA ALA A 89 -8.26 -1.22 -16.91
C ALA A 89 -9.22 -0.45 -16.00
N THR A 90 -9.28 -0.90 -14.74
CA THR A 90 -10.07 -0.32 -13.66
C THR A 90 -9.12 0.03 -12.51
N LEU A 91 -9.19 1.26 -12.04
CA LEU A 91 -8.56 1.68 -10.80
C LEU A 91 -9.51 1.39 -9.64
N GLU A 92 -9.12 0.45 -8.77
CA GLU A 92 -9.73 0.27 -7.46
C GLU A 92 -9.06 1.19 -6.46
N VAL A 93 -9.89 1.89 -5.69
CA VAL A 93 -9.50 2.77 -4.60
C VAL A 93 -10.16 2.25 -3.34
N ILE A 94 -9.34 1.67 -2.46
CA ILE A 94 -9.80 0.97 -1.26
C ILE A 94 -9.23 1.68 -0.04
N PRO A 95 -10.04 2.44 0.70
CA PRO A 95 -9.65 2.93 2.02
C PRO A 95 -9.54 1.75 2.99
N VAL A 96 -8.43 1.67 3.72
CA VAL A 96 -8.17 0.60 4.69
C VAL A 96 -7.82 1.23 6.03
N ASP A 97 -8.66 1.01 7.04
CA ASP A 97 -8.36 1.45 8.40
C ASP A 97 -7.35 0.48 9.03
N THR A 98 -6.23 1.02 9.48
CA THR A 98 -5.18 0.28 10.17
C THR A 98 -4.96 0.87 11.57
N PRO A 99 -4.24 0.17 12.48
CA PRO A 99 -3.89 0.72 13.79
C PRO A 99 -3.10 2.04 13.73
N TYR A 100 -2.48 2.36 12.59
CA TYR A 100 -1.71 3.59 12.37
C TYR A 100 -2.50 4.69 11.66
N GLY A 101 -3.79 4.43 11.39
CA GLY A 101 -4.67 5.33 10.65
C GLY A 101 -5.15 4.75 9.33
N CYS A 102 -5.90 5.55 8.60
CA CYS A 102 -6.41 5.22 7.27
C CYS A 102 -5.28 5.22 6.24
N LEU A 103 -5.13 4.10 5.54
CA LEU A 103 -4.37 3.99 4.31
C LEU A 103 -5.33 4.00 3.11
N VAL A 104 -4.82 4.40 1.95
CA VAL A 104 -5.52 4.29 0.68
C VAL A 104 -4.73 3.38 -0.24
N LEU A 105 -5.31 2.23 -0.61
CA LEU A 105 -4.78 1.39 -1.67
C LEU A 105 -5.35 1.84 -3.01
N GLY A 106 -4.48 2.13 -3.96
CA GLY A 106 -4.81 2.18 -5.37
C GLY A 106 -4.29 0.94 -6.07
N ALA A 107 -5.15 0.24 -6.82
CA ALA A 107 -4.76 -0.91 -7.61
C ALA A 107 -5.36 -0.82 -9.01
N VAL A 108 -4.52 -0.95 -10.04
CA VAL A 108 -4.99 -1.06 -11.42
C VAL A 108 -5.21 -2.53 -11.73
N VAL A 109 -6.46 -2.91 -11.93
CA VAL A 109 -6.92 -4.29 -12.17
C VAL A 109 -7.68 -4.36 -13.49
N PRO A 110 -7.77 -5.54 -14.14
CA PRO A 110 -8.49 -5.69 -15.40
C PRO A 110 -9.99 -5.41 -15.26
N GLU A 111 -10.58 -5.82 -14.14
CA GLU A 111 -12.01 -5.68 -13.84
C GLU A 111 -12.22 -5.20 -12.40
N ALA A 112 -13.38 -4.58 -12.15
CA ALA A 112 -13.73 -4.11 -10.81
C ALA A 112 -13.84 -5.29 -9.83
N LEU A 113 -13.35 -5.08 -8.62
CA LEU A 113 -13.39 -6.08 -7.55
C LEU A 113 -14.78 -6.11 -6.93
N ASP A 114 -15.30 -7.33 -6.70
CA ASP A 114 -16.51 -7.52 -5.90
C ASP A 114 -16.25 -7.26 -4.40
N ALA A 115 -17.33 -7.18 -3.63
CA ALA A 115 -17.25 -6.87 -2.21
C ALA A 115 -16.42 -7.89 -1.39
N GLY A 116 -16.45 -9.18 -1.77
CA GLY A 116 -15.69 -10.22 -1.09
C GLY A 116 -14.19 -10.12 -1.36
N ALA A 117 -13.84 -9.83 -2.62
CA ALA A 117 -12.46 -9.54 -3.03
C ALA A 117 -11.93 -8.29 -2.31
N VAL A 118 -12.72 -7.22 -2.24
CA VAL A 118 -12.35 -5.98 -1.51
C VAL A 118 -12.08 -6.28 -0.04
N ALA A 119 -12.96 -7.01 0.65
CA ALA A 119 -12.74 -7.38 2.06
C ALA A 119 -11.45 -8.20 2.25
N THR A 120 -11.19 -9.15 1.35
CA THR A 120 -9.96 -9.97 1.38
C THR A 120 -8.71 -9.11 1.19
N VAL A 121 -8.76 -8.11 0.29
CA VAL A 121 -7.68 -7.16 0.04
C VAL A 121 -7.44 -6.26 1.26
N MET A 122 -8.50 -5.74 1.87
CA MET A 122 -8.40 -4.92 3.10
C MET A 122 -7.72 -5.69 4.23
N ASP A 123 -8.13 -6.94 4.44
CA ASP A 123 -7.55 -7.81 5.46
C ASP A 123 -6.07 -8.13 5.18
N ALA A 124 -5.74 -8.43 3.92
CA ALA A 124 -4.38 -8.71 3.51
C ALA A 124 -3.46 -7.48 3.68
N LEU A 125 -3.92 -6.30 3.30
CA LEU A 125 -3.16 -5.07 3.47
C LEU A 125 -2.96 -4.74 4.95
N THR A 126 -4.01 -4.87 5.77
CA THR A 126 -3.93 -4.65 7.23
C THR A 126 -2.86 -5.54 7.87
N ARG A 127 -2.78 -6.81 7.46
CA ARG A 127 -1.72 -7.73 7.91
C ARG A 127 -0.33 -7.32 7.43
N ALA A 128 -0.21 -6.89 6.18
CA ALA A 128 1.07 -6.47 5.60
C ALA A 128 1.63 -5.23 6.31
N THR A 129 0.76 -4.28 6.69
CA THR A 129 1.14 -3.02 7.33
C THR A 129 1.25 -3.11 8.86
N SER A 130 0.69 -4.15 9.46
CA SER A 130 0.85 -4.41 10.89
C SER A 130 2.32 -4.69 11.23
N PRO A 131 2.80 -4.26 12.41
CA PRO A 131 4.14 -4.59 12.85
C PRO A 131 4.21 -6.10 13.08
N SER A 132 5.30 -6.72 12.63
CA SER A 132 5.60 -8.10 13.05
C SER A 132 5.76 -8.06 14.56
N ARG A 133 4.92 -8.76 15.31
CA ARG A 133 5.22 -9.04 16.72
C ARG A 133 6.49 -9.88 16.69
N ALA A 134 7.64 -9.26 16.91
CA ALA A 134 8.86 -9.99 17.19
C ALA A 134 8.60 -10.73 18.50
N SER A 135 8.47 -12.06 18.40
CA SER A 135 8.56 -12.96 19.56
C SER A 135 10.03 -13.19 19.90
#